data_AF-A0A150KF97-F1
#
_entry.id   AF-A0A150KF97-F1
#
_cell.length_a   1.000
_cell.length_b   1.000
_cell.length_c   1.000
_cell.angle_alpha   90.00
_cell.angle_beta   90.00
_cell.angle_gamma   90.00
#
_symmetry.space_group_name_H-M   'P 1'
#
loop_
_entity.id
_entity.type
_entity.pdbx_description
1 polymer ?
#
loop_
_entity_poly.entity_id
_entity_poly.type
_entity_poly.pdbx_seq_one_letter_code
_entity_poly.pdbx_strand_id
1 'polypeptide(L)'
;MDQIMKKVVEASYLTADSAAQYRVILRFFYRQHERMRDFISPEEVLEYLRSHPAFHDYEEEQLHQQLAQLVKWNNLVARQDMTNAKTIEEYKKKRFRYQCTPYTVEIERMLIQLEKLGDQFQGSLERSQFDRLLASLAKLEEELKQPLDKPAAHYMHIWDDISGPSGQIQRIT
;
A
#
# COMPACT_ATOMS: atom_id res chain seq x y z
N MET A 1 34.00 3.41 5.55
CA MET A 1 33.27 4.29 6.50
C MET A 1 32.54 5.44 5.82
N ASP A 2 33.01 5.95 4.67
CA ASP A 2 32.48 7.15 4.03
C ASP A 2 31.09 6.99 3.35
N GLN A 3 30.63 5.75 3.13
CA GLN A 3 29.40 5.47 2.39
C GLN A 3 28.13 5.46 3.26
N ILE A 4 28.27 5.23 4.58
CA ILE A 4 27.14 5.26 5.54
C ILE A 4 26.75 6.71 5.88
N MET A 5 27.70 7.65 5.80
CA MET A 5 27.47 9.07 6.07
C MET A 5 26.85 9.80 4.88
N LYS A 6 26.77 9.17 3.70
CA LYS A 6 26.14 9.76 2.53
C LYS A 6 24.62 9.78 2.71
N LYS A 7 24.04 10.95 2.44
CA LYS A 7 22.58 11.11 2.41
C LYS A 7 21.99 10.17 1.36
N VAL A 8 21.02 9.36 1.77
CA VAL A 8 20.20 8.53 0.87
C VAL A 8 19.17 9.45 0.21
N VAL A 9 19.56 10.03 -0.93
CA VAL A 9 18.70 10.98 -1.65
C VAL A 9 17.49 10.27 -2.24
N GLU A 10 17.62 8.98 -2.54
CA GLU A 10 16.59 8.09 -3.04
C GLU A 10 15.41 8.01 -2.08
N ALA A 11 15.62 8.06 -0.77
CA ALA A 11 14.55 8.01 0.24
C ALA A 11 13.88 9.38 0.49
N SER A 12 14.36 10.46 -0.14
CA SER A 12 13.86 11.83 0.14
C SER A 12 12.37 12.00 -0.17
N TYR A 13 11.83 11.23 -1.14
CA TYR A 13 10.41 11.31 -1.51
C TYR A 13 9.47 10.90 -0.38
N LEU A 14 9.93 10.07 0.56
CA LEU A 14 9.12 9.63 1.70
C LEU A 14 8.85 10.75 2.69
N THR A 15 9.71 11.76 2.73
CA THR A 15 9.63 12.91 3.64
C THR A 15 9.16 14.20 2.97
N ALA A 16 8.87 14.18 1.67
CA ALA A 16 8.43 15.35 0.93
C ALA A 16 6.93 15.65 1.18
N ASP A 17 6.52 16.90 0.99
CA ASP A 17 5.11 17.31 1.18
C ASP A 17 4.15 16.49 0.27
N SER A 18 4.60 16.19 -0.95
CA SER A 18 3.89 15.34 -1.92
C SER A 18 4.19 13.84 -1.78
N ALA A 19 4.63 13.35 -0.61
CA ALA A 19 5.03 11.95 -0.40
C ALA A 19 3.98 10.94 -0.88
N ALA A 20 2.69 11.23 -0.70
CA ALA A 20 1.61 10.38 -1.19
C ALA A 20 1.64 10.20 -2.72
N GLN A 21 1.83 11.30 -3.46
CA GLN A 21 1.87 11.29 -4.92
C GLN A 21 3.10 10.50 -5.42
N TYR A 22 4.27 10.78 -4.84
CA TYR A 22 5.50 10.05 -5.18
C TYR A 22 5.36 8.55 -4.91
N ARG A 23 4.80 8.17 -3.75
CA ARG A 23 4.58 6.75 -3.40
C ARG A 23 3.65 6.05 -4.38
N VAL A 24 2.57 6.69 -4.81
CA VAL A 24 1.63 6.09 -5.78
C VAL A 24 2.30 5.91 -7.14
N ILE A 25 3.08 6.89 -7.58
CA ILE A 25 3.87 6.81 -8.82
C ILE A 25 4.88 5.67 -8.73
N LEU A 26 5.74 5.64 -7.71
CA LEU A 26 6.78 4.62 -7.58
C LEU A 26 6.21 3.21 -7.36
N ARG A 27 5.09 3.07 -6.64
CA ARG A 27 4.35 1.80 -6.51
C ARG A 27 3.87 1.30 -7.88
N PHE A 28 3.44 2.20 -8.77
CA PHE A 28 3.08 1.83 -10.13
C PHE A 28 4.29 1.34 -10.93
N PHE A 29 5.41 2.07 -10.89
CA PHE A 29 6.65 1.65 -11.54
C PHE A 29 7.13 0.27 -11.04
N TYR A 30 7.13 0.07 -9.72
CA TYR A 30 7.49 -1.21 -9.11
C TYR A 30 6.60 -2.37 -9.63
N ARG A 31 5.28 -2.18 -9.68
CA ARG A 31 4.35 -3.21 -10.21
C ARG A 31 4.57 -3.51 -11.69
N GLN A 32 4.90 -2.50 -12.50
CA GLN A 32 5.20 -2.73 -13.91
C GLN A 32 6.56 -3.43 -14.09
N HIS A 33 7.55 -3.08 -13.27
CA HIS A 33 8.84 -3.76 -13.22
C HIS A 33 8.69 -5.26 -12.89
N GLU A 34 7.85 -5.62 -11.91
CA GLU A 34 7.52 -7.03 -11.61
C GLU A 34 6.89 -7.78 -12.79
N ARG A 35 6.26 -7.05 -13.72
CA ARG A 35 5.66 -7.59 -14.96
C ARG A 35 6.62 -7.54 -16.15
N MET A 36 7.93 -7.35 -15.91
CA MET A 36 8.97 -7.20 -16.93
C MET A 36 8.78 -5.98 -17.85
N ARG A 37 8.05 -4.96 -17.38
CA ARG A 37 7.79 -3.73 -18.12
C ARG A 37 8.51 -2.54 -17.47
N ASP A 38 9.77 -2.38 -17.84
CA ASP A 38 10.66 -1.42 -17.19
C ASP A 38 10.51 0.02 -17.68
N PHE A 39 10.06 0.21 -18.93
CA PHE A 39 9.93 1.53 -19.53
C PHE A 39 8.46 1.93 -19.62
N ILE A 40 8.10 3.00 -18.91
CA ILE A 40 6.72 3.51 -18.80
C ILE A 40 6.67 4.94 -19.31
N SER A 41 5.62 5.30 -20.05
CA SER A 41 5.42 6.68 -20.48
C SER A 41 4.62 7.50 -19.45
N PRO A 42 4.81 8.84 -19.38
CA PRO A 42 4.03 9.70 -18.50
C PRO A 42 2.52 9.55 -18.65
N GLU A 43 2.05 9.34 -19.88
CA GLU A 43 0.62 9.20 -20.17
C GLU A 43 0.01 8.01 -19.41
N GLU A 44 0.73 6.88 -19.33
CA GLU A 44 0.27 5.70 -18.60
C GLU A 44 0.25 5.94 -17.08
N VAL A 45 1.25 6.67 -16.57
CA VAL A 45 1.28 7.06 -15.16
C VAL A 45 0.11 7.99 -14.83
N LEU A 46 -0.20 8.93 -15.72
CA LEU A 46 -1.32 9.85 -15.57
C LEU A 46 -2.66 9.12 -15.56
N GLU A 47 -2.86 8.19 -16.50
CA GLU A 47 -4.06 7.35 -16.55
C GLU A 47 -4.21 6.52 -15.27
N TYR A 48 -3.12 5.91 -14.80
CA TYR A 48 -3.13 5.17 -13.54
C TYR A 48 -3.46 6.07 -12.33
N LEU A 49 -2.90 7.28 -12.26
CA LEU A 49 -3.22 8.22 -11.19
C LEU A 49 -4.69 8.61 -11.22
N ARG A 50 -5.23 9.00 -12.38
CA ARG A 50 -6.63 9.39 -12.53
C ARG A 50 -7.62 8.26 -12.25
N SER A 51 -7.19 7.00 -12.36
CA SER A 51 -8.02 5.86 -11.95
C SER A 51 -8.27 5.80 -10.44
N HIS A 52 -7.45 6.47 -9.63
CA HIS A 52 -7.64 6.55 -8.18
C HIS A 52 -8.58 7.72 -7.83
N PRO A 53 -9.64 7.52 -7.03
CA PRO A 53 -10.58 8.57 -6.66
C PRO A 53 -9.92 9.82 -6.05
N ALA A 54 -8.85 9.61 -5.28
CA ALA A 54 -8.08 10.68 -4.63
C ALA A 54 -7.27 11.56 -5.62
N PHE A 55 -7.07 11.11 -6.86
CA PHE A 55 -6.27 11.79 -7.87
C PHE A 55 -7.01 11.93 -9.21
N HIS A 56 -8.34 11.97 -9.20
CA HIS A 56 -9.13 12.08 -10.44
C HIS A 56 -8.85 13.38 -11.21
N ASP A 57 -8.66 14.50 -10.49
CA ASP A 57 -8.33 15.82 -11.04
C ASP A 57 -6.82 16.05 -11.22
N TYR A 58 -6.02 14.99 -11.34
CA TYR A 58 -4.57 15.13 -11.42
C TYR A 58 -4.13 15.80 -12.74
N GLU A 59 -3.34 16.86 -12.62
CA GLU A 59 -2.84 17.64 -13.74
C GLU A 59 -1.56 17.03 -14.35
N GLU A 60 -1.45 17.11 -15.67
CA GLU A 60 -0.28 16.60 -16.41
C GLU A 60 1.00 17.40 -16.09
N GLU A 61 0.88 18.72 -15.91
CA GLU A 61 2.01 19.57 -15.51
C GLU A 61 2.57 19.15 -14.15
N GLN A 62 1.69 18.87 -13.19
CA GLN A 62 2.07 18.36 -11.88
C GLN A 62 2.79 17.02 -12.01
N LEU A 63 2.28 16.09 -12.84
CA LEU A 63 2.96 14.82 -13.09
C LEU A 63 4.39 15.01 -13.59
N HIS A 64 4.59 15.88 -14.58
CA HIS A 64 5.92 16.14 -15.13
C HIS A 64 6.89 16.72 -14.10
N GLN A 65 6.42 17.62 -13.23
CA GLN A 65 7.22 18.14 -12.13
C GLN A 65 7.62 17.04 -11.13
N GLN A 66 6.67 16.16 -10.78
CA GLN A 66 6.94 15.04 -9.87
C GLN A 66 7.92 14.04 -10.47
N LEU A 67 7.76 13.68 -11.75
CA LEU A 67 8.68 12.79 -12.46
C LEU A 67 10.09 13.39 -12.54
N ALA A 68 10.22 14.68 -12.85
CA ALA A 68 11.51 15.37 -12.86
C ALA A 68 12.19 15.35 -11.48
N GLN A 69 11.41 15.53 -10.41
CA GLN A 69 11.92 15.45 -9.05
C GLN A 69 12.36 14.03 -8.67
N LEU A 70 11.60 13.00 -9.06
CA LEU A 70 11.98 11.61 -8.85
C LEU A 70 13.26 11.22 -9.60
N VAL A 71 13.48 11.79 -10.78
CA VAL A 71 14.76 11.65 -11.51
C VAL A 71 15.90 12.34 -10.75
N LYS A 72 15.66 13.56 -10.22
CA LYS A 72 16.65 14.29 -9.42
C LYS A 72 17.06 13.54 -8.15
N TRP A 73 16.14 12.80 -7.54
CA TRP A 73 16.42 11.93 -6.40
C TRP A 73 16.95 10.55 -6.78
N ASN A 74 17.29 10.31 -8.05
CA ASN A 74 17.83 9.03 -8.53
C ASN A 74 16.88 7.83 -8.34
N ASN A 75 15.57 8.10 -8.27
CA ASN A 75 14.55 7.06 -8.22
C ASN A 75 14.13 6.61 -9.63
N LEU A 76 14.11 7.54 -10.59
CA LEU A 76 13.77 7.25 -11.98
C LEU A 76 14.90 7.64 -12.93
N VAL A 77 15.02 6.90 -14.03
CA VAL A 77 15.88 7.23 -15.17
C VAL A 77 14.99 7.64 -16.33
N ALA A 78 15.17 8.87 -16.82
CA ALA A 78 14.49 9.34 -18.02
C ALA A 78 15.30 8.96 -19.27
N ARG A 79 14.66 8.29 -20.22
CA ARG A 79 15.21 7.94 -21.52
C ARG A 79 14.38 8.59 -22.62
N GLN A 80 15.03 9.33 -23.49
CA GLN A 80 14.36 9.87 -24.68
C GLN A 80 14.25 8.77 -25.73
N ASP A 81 13.03 8.49 -26.17
CA ASP A 81 12.77 7.54 -27.25
C ASP A 81 13.00 8.26 -28.59
N MET A 82 14.13 7.97 -29.25
CA MET A 82 14.42 8.44 -30.61
C MET A 82 13.97 7.46 -31.69
N THR A 83 13.29 6.37 -31.33
CA THR A 83 13.01 5.28 -32.25
C THR A 83 11.85 5.64 -33.18
N ASN A 84 12.20 6.00 -34.43
CA ASN A 84 11.38 6.18 -35.63
C ASN A 84 9.85 6.09 -35.44
N ALA A 85 9.23 7.26 -35.30
CA ALA A 85 7.78 7.43 -35.34
C ALA A 85 7.20 6.80 -36.62
N LYS A 86 6.28 5.84 -36.45
CA LYS A 86 5.56 5.22 -37.58
C LYS A 86 4.34 6.04 -38.00
N THR A 87 3.94 7.06 -37.22
CA THR A 87 2.80 7.93 -37.53
C THR A 87 3.09 9.40 -37.20
N ILE A 88 2.44 10.32 -37.93
CA ILE A 88 2.67 11.78 -37.86
C ILE A 88 2.30 12.36 -36.47
N GLU A 89 1.31 11.77 -35.79
CA GLU A 89 0.92 12.15 -34.43
C GLU A 89 1.96 11.73 -33.37
N GLU A 90 2.64 10.61 -33.58
CA GLU A 90 3.69 10.12 -32.67
C GLU A 90 5.00 10.90 -32.80
N TYR A 91 5.28 11.48 -33.98
CA TYR A 91 6.49 12.28 -34.22
C TYR A 91 6.46 13.63 -33.49
N LYS A 92 5.27 14.20 -33.23
CA LYS A 92 5.13 15.52 -32.60
C LYS A 92 5.32 15.51 -31.07
N LYS A 93 5.18 14.36 -30.40
CA LYS A 93 5.40 14.26 -28.96
C LYS A 93 6.83 13.79 -28.68
N LYS A 94 7.62 14.61 -27.99
CA LYS A 94 8.92 14.20 -27.42
C LYS A 94 8.67 13.10 -26.39
N ARG A 95 8.66 11.83 -26.82
CA ARG A 95 8.36 10.69 -25.96
C ARG A 95 9.51 10.45 -24.99
N PHE A 96 9.32 10.87 -23.74
CA PHE A 96 10.15 10.44 -22.63
C PHE A 96 9.57 9.15 -22.06
N ARG A 97 10.44 8.15 -21.84
CA ARG A 97 10.12 6.98 -21.04
C ARG A 97 10.91 7.01 -19.77
N TYR A 98 10.29 6.54 -18.70
CA TYR A 98 10.89 6.49 -17.38
C TYR A 98 11.06 5.04 -16.97
N GLN A 99 12.14 4.76 -16.25
CA GLN A 99 12.44 3.46 -15.69
C GLN A 99 12.80 3.63 -14.21
N CYS A 100 12.29 2.77 -13.33
CA CYS A 100 12.73 2.78 -11.93
C CYS A 100 14.16 2.25 -11.78
N THR A 101 14.92 2.88 -10.90
CA THR A 101 16.26 2.41 -10.55
C THR A 101 16.20 1.15 -9.68
N PRO A 102 17.27 0.31 -9.66
CA PRO A 102 17.36 -0.82 -8.73
C PRO A 102 17.18 -0.38 -7.26
N TYR A 103 17.66 0.82 -6.90
CA TYR A 103 17.45 1.39 -5.57
C TYR A 103 15.97 1.55 -5.23
N THR A 104 15.19 2.11 -6.15
CA THR A 104 13.74 2.27 -5.99
C THR A 104 13.06 0.93 -5.80
N VAL A 105 13.47 -0.10 -6.56
CA VAL A 105 12.88 -1.44 -6.45
C VAL A 105 13.08 -2.01 -5.05
N GLU A 106 14.28 -1.88 -4.48
CA GLU A 106 14.57 -2.38 -3.14
C GLU A 106 13.88 -1.57 -2.05
N ILE A 107 13.80 -0.24 -2.18
CA ILE A 107 13.05 0.61 -1.26
C ILE A 107 11.56 0.24 -1.29
N GLU A 108 10.97 0.11 -2.47
CA GLU A 108 9.55 -0.24 -2.61
C GLU A 108 9.25 -1.65 -2.08
N ARG A 109 10.15 -2.62 -2.31
CA ARG A 109 10.07 -3.96 -1.71
C ARG A 109 10.05 -3.89 -0.19
N MET A 110 10.98 -3.12 0.41
CA MET A 110 11.05 -2.89 1.84
C MET A 110 9.75 -2.25 2.36
N LEU A 111 9.25 -1.22 1.69
CA LEU A 111 8.00 -0.54 2.10
C LEU A 111 6.80 -1.50 2.08
N ILE A 112 6.67 -2.36 1.07
CA ILE A 112 5.61 -3.38 1.03
C ILE A 112 5.73 -4.34 2.22
N GLN A 113 6.96 -4.75 2.56
CA GLN A 113 7.19 -5.62 3.71
C GLN A 113 6.82 -4.93 5.02
N LEU A 114 7.14 -3.65 5.18
CA LEU A 114 6.78 -2.86 6.36
C LEU A 114 5.26 -2.64 6.47
N GLU A 115 4.58 -2.39 5.35
CA GLU A 115 3.11 -2.29 5.29
C GLU A 115 2.47 -3.60 5.78
N LYS A 116 2.95 -4.76 5.28
CA LYS A 116 2.48 -6.08 5.74
C LYS A 116 2.75 -6.34 7.22
N LEU A 117 3.90 -5.91 7.73
CA LEU A 117 4.21 -6.03 9.16
C LEU A 117 3.27 -5.16 9.99
N GLY A 118 3.02 -3.91 9.58
CA GLY A 118 2.07 -3.02 10.24
C GLY A 118 0.66 -3.63 10.34
N ASP A 119 0.18 -4.21 9.24
CA ASP A 119 -1.12 -4.91 9.20
C ASP A 119 -1.12 -6.14 10.14
N GLN A 120 0.00 -6.87 10.23
CA GLN A 120 0.14 -8.01 11.16
C GLN A 120 0.16 -7.58 12.63
N PHE A 121 0.75 -6.43 12.96
CA PHE A 121 0.70 -5.89 14.32
C PHE A 121 -0.72 -5.45 14.71
N GLN A 122 -1.51 -4.95 13.76
CA GLN A 122 -2.93 -4.65 13.97
C GLN A 122 -3.77 -5.94 14.13
N GLY A 123 -3.38 -7.04 13.48
CA GLY A 123 -3.99 -8.37 13.59
C GLY A 123 -3.51 -9.25 14.75
N SER A 124 -2.47 -8.86 15.50
CA SER A 124 -1.98 -9.63 16.66
C SER A 124 -2.92 -9.55 17.88
N LEU A 125 -3.85 -8.59 17.89
CA LEU A 125 -4.97 -8.56 18.84
C LEU A 125 -6.12 -9.48 18.41
N GLU A 126 -6.20 -9.86 17.13
CA GLU A 126 -7.32 -10.65 16.63
C GLU A 126 -7.13 -12.15 16.84
N ARG A 127 -5.90 -12.68 16.70
CA ARG A 127 -5.70 -14.14 16.76
C ARG A 127 -6.09 -14.74 18.11
N SER A 128 -5.68 -14.11 19.22
CA SER A 128 -6.05 -14.56 20.57
C SER A 128 -7.54 -14.35 20.86
N GLN A 129 -8.16 -13.31 20.29
CA GLN A 129 -9.59 -13.03 20.44
C GLN A 129 -10.45 -14.00 19.61
N PHE A 130 -10.01 -14.37 18.41
CA PHE A 130 -10.64 -15.41 17.59
C PHE A 130 -10.48 -16.79 18.23
N ASP A 131 -9.30 -17.12 18.78
CA ASP A 131 -9.09 -18.37 19.51
C ASP A 131 -9.98 -18.43 20.76
N ARG A 132 -10.12 -17.32 21.48
CA ARG A 132 -11.05 -17.20 22.62
C ARG A 132 -12.51 -17.34 22.19
N LEU A 133 -12.93 -16.64 21.14
CA LEU A 133 -14.29 -16.73 20.60
C LEU A 133 -14.62 -18.15 20.15
N LEU A 134 -13.70 -18.81 19.44
CA LEU A 134 -13.85 -20.19 18.98
C LEU A 134 -13.99 -21.15 20.17
N ALA A 135 -13.16 -21.00 21.20
CA ALA A 135 -13.26 -21.79 22.43
C ALA A 135 -14.61 -21.57 23.16
N SER A 136 -15.09 -20.34 23.24
CA SER A 136 -16.39 -20.02 23.84
C SER A 136 -17.57 -20.59 23.04
N LEU A 137 -17.51 -20.54 21.70
CA LEU A 137 -18.52 -21.13 20.82
C LEU A 137 -18.54 -22.66 20.90
N ALA A 138 -17.36 -23.31 20.93
CA ALA A 138 -17.26 -24.76 21.10
C ALA A 138 -17.85 -25.22 22.44
N LYS A 139 -17.59 -24.45 23.52
CA LYS A 139 -18.17 -24.70 24.84
C LYS A 139 -19.70 -24.56 24.82
N LEU A 140 -20.23 -23.55 24.14
CA LEU A 140 -21.68 -23.40 23.96
C LEU A 140 -22.30 -24.58 23.19
N GLU A 141 -21.65 -25.03 22.12
CA GLU A 141 -22.11 -26.18 21.33
C GLU A 141 -22.12 -27.48 22.15
N GLU A 142 -21.14 -27.68 23.02
CA GLU A 142 -21.08 -28.84 23.92
C GLU A 142 -22.20 -28.81 24.96
N GLU A 143 -22.48 -27.65 25.56
CA GLU A 143 -23.57 -27.47 26.51
C GLU A 143 -24.95 -27.65 25.87
N LEU A 144 -25.13 -27.23 24.61
CA LEU A 144 -26.39 -27.42 23.86
C LEU A 144 -26.66 -28.88 23.48
N LYS A 145 -25.64 -29.75 23.50
CA LYS A 145 -25.80 -31.21 23.29
C LYS A 145 -26.30 -31.93 24.55
N GLN A 146 -26.24 -31.29 25.71
CA GLN A 146 -26.72 -31.81 26.98
C GLN A 146 -28.07 -31.17 27.36
N PRO A 147 -28.92 -31.84 28.16
CA PRO A 147 -30.09 -31.16 28.75
C PRO A 147 -29.61 -29.99 29.60
N LEU A 148 -30.24 -28.82 29.43
CA LEU A 148 -29.88 -27.58 30.14
C LEU A 148 -30.24 -27.67 31.63
N ASP A 149 -29.45 -28.42 32.40
CA ASP A 149 -29.67 -28.71 33.82
C ASP A 149 -28.92 -27.75 34.76
N LYS A 150 -28.05 -26.91 34.21
CA LYS A 150 -27.24 -25.96 34.97
C LYS A 150 -28.01 -24.68 35.29
N PRO A 151 -27.66 -23.97 36.37
CA PRO A 151 -28.28 -22.69 36.70
C PRO A 151 -28.07 -21.66 35.58
N ALA A 152 -29.08 -20.80 35.34
CA ALA A 152 -29.06 -19.78 34.29
C ALA A 152 -27.80 -18.89 34.30
N ALA A 153 -27.23 -18.63 35.48
CA ALA A 153 -25.98 -17.88 35.64
C ALA A 153 -24.77 -18.52 34.92
N HIS A 154 -24.75 -19.85 34.80
CA HIS A 154 -23.70 -20.58 34.08
C HIS A 154 -23.74 -20.29 32.58
N TYR A 155 -24.93 -20.33 31.98
CA TYR A 155 -25.14 -20.02 30.57
C TYR A 155 -24.93 -18.53 30.27
N MET A 156 -25.28 -17.65 31.22
CA MET A 156 -25.06 -16.21 31.11
C MET A 156 -23.56 -15.88 31.05
N HIS A 157 -22.71 -16.57 31.82
CA HIS A 157 -21.25 -16.39 31.74
C HIS A 157 -20.67 -16.82 30.39
N ILE A 158 -21.15 -17.93 29.81
CA ILE A 158 -20.72 -18.39 28.48
C ILE A 158 -21.16 -17.37 27.42
N TRP A 159 -22.36 -16.82 27.56
CA TRP A 159 -22.86 -15.76 26.71
C TRP A 159 -22.07 -14.44 26.85
N ASP A 160 -21.69 -14.06 28.06
CA ASP A 160 -20.85 -12.89 28.34
C ASP A 160 -19.44 -13.04 27.74
N ASP A 161 -18.88 -14.25 27.77
CA ASP A 161 -17.59 -14.55 27.13
C ASP A 161 -17.64 -14.50 25.59
N ILE A 162 -18.79 -14.83 24.99
CA ILE A 162 -19.03 -14.69 23.54
C ILE A 162 -19.31 -13.22 23.18
N SER A 163 -19.96 -12.48 24.08
CA SER A 163 -20.40 -11.09 23.86
C SER A 163 -19.39 -10.02 24.33
N GLY A 164 -18.16 -10.42 24.67
CA GLY A 164 -17.07 -9.56 25.14
C GLY A 164 -16.83 -8.28 24.29
N PRO A 165 -16.08 -7.30 24.83
CA PRO A 165 -16.37 -5.86 24.95
C PRO A 165 -16.54 -5.11 23.62
N SER A 166 -17.47 -5.54 22.79
CA SER A 166 -17.90 -4.83 21.57
C SER A 166 -18.96 -3.75 21.90
N GLY A 167 -19.35 -3.65 23.18
CA GLY A 167 -20.28 -2.64 23.70
C GLY A 167 -19.65 -1.31 24.17
N GLN A 168 -18.31 -1.17 24.13
CA GLN A 168 -17.63 0.11 24.38
C GLN A 168 -17.10 0.73 23.08
N ILE A 169 -17.93 0.80 22.03
CA ILE A 169 -17.76 1.88 21.05
C ILE A 169 -18.31 3.13 21.76
N GLN A 170 -17.43 3.83 22.48
CA GLN A 170 -17.72 5.18 22.94
C GLN A 170 -18.19 5.98 21.72
N ARG A 171 -19.44 6.47 21.78
CA ARG A 171 -19.88 7.58 20.94
C ARG A 171 -18.94 8.74 21.23
N ILE A 172 -17.94 8.94 20.36
CA ILE A 172 -17.22 10.19 20.29
C ILE A 172 -18.25 11.18 19.72
N THR A 173 -18.74 12.04 20.62
CA THR A 173 -19.43 13.29 20.27
C THR A 173 -18.40 14.39 20.34
#